data_AF-A0A7Y2TIX0-F1
#
_entry.id   AF-A0A7Y2TIX0-F1
#
_cell.length_a   1.000
_cell.length_b   1.000
_cell.length_c   1.000
_cell.angle_alpha   90.00
_cell.angle_beta   90.00
_cell.angle_gamma   90.00
#
_symmetry.space_group_name_H-M   'P 1'
#
loop_
_entity.id
_entity.type
_entity.pdbx_description
1 polymer ?
#
loop_
_entity_poly.entity_id
_entity_poly.type
_entity_poly.pdbx_seq_one_letter_code
_entity_poly.pdbx_strand_id
1 'polypeptide(L)'
;MSKHFITALLMVGFIFGYSSVLANDIVTKYANQIEEQQQRIDLIDGIEDQNIRLKSNLQTQQATETYIHSVDRIVEQVLNNHLSPSSQRIDQLIRVLKLTKEVNSSNVHFYTKFSSIFSLIEKVQQIDDASRLESVLRSNVYSSLNLIAFYIDKPAAEPFFMSAARTEPAELLKHYEEIDYKPFSSKVLNEVARVAPMKIKTYLHSWNAIHQRTKVSTNRITNQVYEIFQDKGSSTRAFVLLNDIFNGTLTIDEAHNIARFDSTLFEYLISMRGRDNTLNGEHSVDEALKYQCLKHVRVINDLHEESDAVRFRSLGKFNASEIYT
;
A
#
# COMPACT_ATOMS: atom_id res chain seq x y z
N MET A 1 11.99 -55.20 -9.50
CA MET A 1 11.82 -53.74 -9.65
C MET A 1 10.76 -53.49 -10.72
N SER A 2 9.93 -52.44 -10.58
CA SER A 2 8.94 -51.97 -11.58
C SER A 2 7.53 -52.59 -11.59
N LYS A 3 6.76 -52.39 -10.50
CA LYS A 3 5.28 -52.28 -10.59
C LYS A 3 4.68 -51.21 -9.65
N HIS A 4 5.34 -50.91 -8.53
CA HIS A 4 4.89 -49.85 -7.61
C HIS A 4 5.27 -48.42 -8.01
N PHE A 5 6.12 -48.23 -9.02
CA PHE A 5 6.52 -46.91 -9.49
C PHE A 5 5.54 -46.30 -10.51
N ILE A 6 4.74 -47.14 -11.18
CA ILE A 6 3.83 -46.70 -12.26
C ILE A 6 2.48 -46.21 -11.71
N THR A 7 2.02 -46.77 -10.58
CA THR A 7 0.76 -46.33 -9.94
C THR A 7 0.87 -44.99 -9.22
N ALA A 8 2.04 -44.63 -8.70
CA ALA A 8 2.26 -43.31 -8.10
C ALA A 8 2.25 -42.17 -9.15
N LEU A 9 2.76 -42.43 -10.36
CA LEU A 9 2.80 -41.43 -11.44
C LEU A 9 1.40 -41.12 -12.01
N LEU A 10 0.50 -42.11 -12.06
CA LEU A 10 -0.87 -41.97 -12.57
C LEU A 10 -1.82 -41.27 -11.58
N MET A 11 -1.66 -41.49 -10.27
CA MET A 11 -2.43 -40.74 -9.25
C MET A 11 -2.02 -39.27 -9.19
N VAL A 12 -0.73 -38.97 -9.37
CA VAL A 12 -0.24 -37.59 -9.45
C VAL A 12 -0.84 -36.91 -10.70
N GLY A 13 -0.77 -37.54 -11.88
CA GLY A 13 -1.37 -36.98 -13.12
C GLY A 13 -2.87 -36.66 -13.01
N PHE A 14 -3.66 -37.49 -12.31
CA PHE A 14 -5.10 -37.26 -12.13
C PHE A 14 -5.43 -36.10 -11.16
N ILE A 15 -4.65 -35.92 -10.08
CA ILE A 15 -4.86 -34.83 -9.11
C ILE A 15 -4.49 -33.47 -9.74
N PHE A 16 -3.44 -33.42 -10.55
CA PHE A 16 -3.05 -32.22 -11.30
C PHE A 16 -4.02 -31.90 -12.46
N GLY A 17 -4.62 -32.91 -13.10
CA GLY A 17 -5.64 -32.73 -14.14
C GLY A 17 -6.98 -32.17 -13.62
N TYR A 18 -7.49 -32.70 -12.50
CA TYR A 18 -8.76 -32.21 -11.93
C TYR A 18 -8.65 -30.79 -11.34
N SER A 19 -7.52 -30.47 -10.70
CA SER A 19 -7.31 -29.14 -10.12
C SER A 19 -7.16 -28.04 -11.18
N SER A 20 -6.53 -28.35 -12.33
CA SER A 20 -6.41 -27.40 -13.44
C SER A 20 -7.74 -27.14 -14.15
N VAL A 21 -8.57 -28.18 -14.33
CA VAL A 21 -9.94 -28.04 -14.90
C VAL A 21 -10.81 -27.17 -13.98
N LEU A 22 -10.88 -27.48 -12.68
CA LEU A 22 -11.65 -26.68 -11.72
C LEU A 22 -11.18 -25.22 -11.62
N ALA A 23 -9.87 -24.98 -11.68
CA ALA A 23 -9.34 -23.62 -11.67
C ALA A 23 -9.69 -22.84 -12.94
N ASN A 24 -9.71 -23.51 -14.10
CA ASN A 24 -10.13 -22.90 -15.36
C ASN A 24 -11.63 -22.56 -15.36
N ASP A 25 -12.46 -23.42 -14.74
CA ASP A 25 -13.89 -23.13 -14.56
C ASP A 25 -14.13 -21.89 -13.69
N ILE A 26 -13.30 -21.68 -12.65
CA ILE A 26 -13.38 -20.48 -11.79
C ILE A 26 -12.93 -19.22 -12.55
N VAL A 27 -11.89 -19.30 -13.38
CA VAL A 27 -11.45 -18.18 -14.24
C VAL A 27 -12.59 -17.76 -15.17
N THR A 28 -13.19 -18.73 -15.88
CA THR A 28 -14.34 -18.48 -16.77
C THR A 28 -15.52 -17.89 -16.00
N LYS A 29 -15.82 -18.40 -14.80
CA LYS A 29 -16.88 -17.85 -13.95
C LYS A 29 -16.68 -16.35 -13.68
N TYR A 30 -15.48 -15.92 -13.30
CA TYR A 30 -15.24 -14.50 -13.02
C TYR A 30 -15.26 -13.64 -14.28
N ALA A 31 -14.80 -14.15 -15.42
CA ALA A 31 -14.93 -13.47 -16.70
C ALA A 31 -16.40 -13.23 -17.06
N ASN A 32 -17.25 -14.26 -16.96
CA ASN A 32 -18.69 -14.14 -17.20
C ASN A 32 -19.35 -13.14 -16.23
N GLN A 33 -18.94 -13.12 -14.96
CA GLN A 33 -19.47 -12.12 -14.01
C GLN A 33 -19.08 -10.69 -14.38
N ILE A 34 -17.93 -10.47 -15.01
CA ILE A 34 -17.52 -9.15 -15.50
C ILE A 34 -18.38 -8.77 -16.70
N GLU A 35 -18.63 -9.70 -17.62
CA GLU A 35 -19.52 -9.50 -18.76
C GLU A 35 -20.94 -9.13 -18.30
N GLU A 36 -21.50 -9.84 -17.32
CA GLU A 36 -22.77 -9.48 -16.67
C GLU A 36 -22.74 -8.06 -16.08
N GLN A 37 -21.61 -7.63 -15.51
CA GLN A 37 -21.47 -6.24 -15.04
C GLN A 37 -21.39 -5.24 -16.19
N GLN A 38 -20.74 -5.55 -17.31
CA GLN A 38 -20.70 -4.69 -18.49
C GLN A 38 -22.10 -4.52 -19.09
N GLN A 39 -22.86 -5.61 -19.23
CA GLN A 39 -24.27 -5.56 -19.65
C GLN A 39 -25.12 -4.71 -18.69
N ARG A 40 -24.93 -4.86 -17.38
CA ARG A 40 -25.61 -4.01 -16.38
C ARG A 40 -25.25 -2.54 -16.54
N ILE A 41 -23.99 -2.23 -16.81
CA ILE A 41 -23.52 -0.84 -16.98
C ILE A 41 -24.06 -0.25 -18.29
N ASP A 42 -24.06 -1.02 -19.38
CA ASP A 42 -24.65 -0.67 -20.67
C ASP A 42 -26.12 -0.24 -20.50
N LEU A 43 -26.90 -1.08 -19.82
CA LEU A 43 -28.32 -0.84 -19.50
C LEU A 43 -28.60 0.38 -18.61
N ILE A 44 -27.60 1.10 -18.09
CA ILE A 44 -27.83 2.29 -17.25
C ILE A 44 -28.56 3.40 -18.04
N ASP A 45 -28.34 3.49 -19.35
CA ASP A 45 -29.04 4.45 -20.20
C ASP A 45 -30.41 3.95 -20.72
N GLY A 46 -30.76 2.71 -20.39
CA GLY A 46 -32.00 2.03 -20.77
C GLY A 46 -31.93 1.22 -22.06
N ILE A 47 -30.77 1.10 -22.71
CA ILE A 47 -30.56 0.35 -23.95
C ILE A 47 -29.37 -0.59 -23.77
N GLU A 48 -29.49 -1.82 -24.27
CA GLU A 48 -28.36 -2.76 -24.36
C GLU A 48 -27.82 -2.73 -25.79
N ASP A 49 -26.88 -1.82 -26.07
CA ASP A 49 -26.27 -1.63 -27.39
C ASP A 49 -24.73 -1.56 -27.37
N GLN A 50 -24.10 -1.99 -26.26
CA GLN A 50 -22.66 -1.91 -26.00
C GLN A 50 -22.13 -0.47 -26.04
N ASN A 51 -22.98 0.50 -25.71
CA ASN A 51 -22.64 1.91 -25.81
C ASN A 51 -23.40 2.76 -24.78
N ILE A 52 -22.64 3.35 -23.85
CA ILE A 52 -23.18 4.07 -22.69
C ILE A 52 -23.47 5.53 -23.06
N ARG A 53 -24.74 5.85 -23.31
CA ARG A 53 -25.16 7.20 -23.74
C ARG A 53 -25.15 8.18 -22.57
N LEU A 54 -24.32 9.22 -22.71
CA LEU A 54 -24.24 10.36 -21.80
C LEU A 54 -24.68 11.66 -22.51
N LYS A 55 -24.57 12.80 -21.81
CA LYS A 55 -25.10 14.09 -22.27
C LYS A 55 -24.50 14.60 -23.59
N SER A 56 -23.29 14.16 -23.94
CA SER A 56 -22.61 14.57 -25.18
C SER A 56 -21.94 13.39 -25.85
N ASN A 57 -21.75 13.47 -27.17
CA ASN A 57 -21.10 12.41 -27.95
C ASN A 57 -19.69 12.07 -27.44
N LEU A 58 -18.91 13.08 -27.03
CA LEU A 58 -17.59 12.86 -26.46
C LEU A 58 -17.66 12.09 -25.13
N GLN A 59 -18.60 12.43 -24.26
CA GLN A 59 -18.80 11.71 -23.00
C GLN A 59 -19.25 10.28 -23.23
N THR A 60 -20.19 10.07 -24.17
CA THR A 60 -20.63 8.73 -24.60
C THR A 60 -19.43 7.91 -25.08
N GLN A 61 -18.65 8.44 -26.02
CA GLN A 61 -17.47 7.75 -26.54
C GLN A 61 -16.47 7.39 -25.43
N GLN A 62 -16.18 8.33 -24.53
CA GLN A 62 -15.23 8.09 -23.44
C GLN A 62 -15.74 7.12 -22.39
N ALA A 63 -17.03 7.13 -22.06
CA ALA A 63 -17.64 6.18 -21.14
C ALA A 63 -17.67 4.77 -21.74
N THR A 64 -18.11 4.63 -22.99
CA THR A 64 -18.10 3.35 -23.73
C THR A 64 -16.68 2.79 -23.81
N GLU A 65 -15.70 3.61 -24.20
CA GLU A 65 -14.29 3.20 -24.22
C GLU A 65 -13.80 2.71 -22.84
N THR A 66 -14.20 3.41 -21.78
CA THR A 66 -13.74 3.11 -20.41
C THR A 66 -14.35 1.84 -19.84
N TYR A 67 -15.67 1.68 -19.96
CA TYR A 67 -16.39 0.63 -19.24
C TYR A 67 -16.64 -0.62 -20.08
N ILE A 68 -16.63 -0.50 -21.40
CA ILE A 68 -16.80 -1.63 -22.32
C ILE A 68 -15.42 -2.03 -22.83
N HIS A 69 -14.84 -1.24 -23.74
CA HIS A 69 -13.66 -1.67 -24.50
C HIS A 69 -12.39 -1.83 -23.66
N SER A 70 -12.13 -0.95 -22.69
CA SER A 70 -10.95 -1.10 -21.81
C SER A 70 -11.08 -2.32 -20.92
N VAL A 71 -12.29 -2.60 -20.42
CA VAL A 71 -12.56 -3.80 -19.60
C VAL A 71 -12.37 -5.07 -20.42
N ASP A 72 -12.87 -5.10 -21.66
CA ASP A 72 -12.69 -6.24 -22.59
C ASP A 72 -11.20 -6.52 -22.82
N ARG A 73 -10.42 -5.49 -23.17
CA ARG A 73 -8.97 -5.63 -23.40
C ARG A 73 -8.25 -6.17 -22.17
N ILE A 74 -8.59 -5.68 -20.98
CA ILE A 74 -7.99 -6.14 -19.73
C ILE A 74 -8.31 -7.61 -19.50
N VAL A 75 -9.59 -8.00 -19.62
CA VAL A 75 -10.05 -9.38 -19.40
C VAL A 75 -9.41 -10.32 -20.43
N GLU A 76 -9.40 -9.95 -21.71
CA GLU A 76 -8.77 -10.73 -22.77
C GLU A 76 -7.29 -10.98 -22.48
N GLN A 77 -6.54 -9.95 -22.06
CA GLN A 77 -5.14 -10.10 -21.67
C GLN A 77 -4.95 -11.05 -20.48
N VAL A 78 -5.85 -11.04 -19.50
CA VAL A 78 -5.80 -11.98 -18.36
C VAL A 78 -6.09 -13.41 -18.82
N LEU A 79 -7.09 -13.61 -19.68
CA LEU A 79 -7.48 -14.94 -20.16
C LEU A 79 -6.40 -15.56 -21.05
N ASN A 80 -5.79 -14.76 -21.93
CA ASN A 80 -4.76 -15.18 -22.86
C ASN A 80 -3.38 -15.37 -22.22
N ASN A 81 -3.17 -14.89 -20.99
CA ASN A 81 -1.91 -15.07 -20.27
C ASN A 81 -1.80 -16.46 -19.62
N HIS A 82 -1.63 -17.50 -20.45
CA HIS A 82 -1.52 -18.89 -20.00
C HIS A 82 -0.26 -19.18 -19.17
N LEU A 83 0.73 -18.28 -19.17
CA LEU A 83 1.94 -18.39 -18.34
C LEU A 83 1.67 -18.02 -16.87
N SER A 84 0.62 -17.24 -16.62
CA SER A 84 0.22 -16.84 -15.27
C SER A 84 -0.52 -17.99 -14.56
N PRO A 85 -0.20 -18.28 -13.28
CA PRO A 85 -0.99 -19.21 -12.47
C PRO A 85 -2.47 -18.83 -12.46
N SER A 86 -3.36 -19.83 -12.43
CA SER A 86 -4.80 -19.58 -12.40
C SER A 86 -5.24 -18.76 -11.19
N SER A 87 -4.60 -18.93 -10.03
CA SER A 87 -4.88 -18.10 -8.84
C SER A 87 -4.62 -16.62 -9.09
N GLN A 88 -3.50 -16.28 -9.75
CA GLN A 88 -3.18 -14.90 -10.09
C GLN A 88 -4.18 -14.32 -11.10
N ARG A 89 -4.58 -15.09 -12.11
CA ARG A 89 -5.61 -14.68 -13.08
C ARG A 89 -6.95 -14.44 -12.40
N ILE A 90 -7.34 -15.31 -11.46
CA ILE A 90 -8.54 -15.14 -10.64
C ILE A 90 -8.46 -13.84 -9.83
N ASP A 91 -7.34 -13.56 -9.15
CA ASP A 91 -7.17 -12.33 -8.37
C ASP A 91 -7.24 -11.07 -9.25
N GLN A 92 -6.68 -11.12 -10.47
CA GLN A 92 -6.79 -10.03 -11.45
C GLN A 92 -8.25 -9.80 -11.84
N LEU A 93 -8.99 -10.85 -12.20
CA LEU A 93 -10.41 -10.75 -12.57
C LEU A 93 -11.27 -10.26 -11.39
N ILE A 94 -10.99 -10.69 -10.15
CA ILE A 94 -11.69 -10.19 -8.96
C ILE A 94 -11.51 -8.66 -8.82
N ARG A 95 -10.33 -8.11 -9.11
CA ARG A 95 -10.10 -6.67 -9.08
C ARG A 95 -10.89 -5.94 -10.15
N VAL A 96 -10.90 -6.46 -11.38
CA VAL A 96 -11.70 -5.89 -12.47
C VAL A 96 -13.19 -5.93 -12.11
N LEU A 97 -13.68 -7.05 -11.60
CA LEU A 97 -15.07 -7.22 -11.16
C LEU A 97 -15.45 -6.24 -10.05
N LYS A 98 -14.56 -5.98 -9.08
CA LYS A 98 -14.80 -4.97 -8.04
C LYS A 98 -14.95 -3.58 -8.65
N LEU A 99 -14.06 -3.20 -9.56
CA LEU A 99 -14.11 -1.90 -10.24
C LEU A 99 -15.40 -1.71 -11.05
N THR A 100 -15.84 -2.74 -11.79
CA THR A 100 -17.09 -2.67 -12.57
C THR A 100 -18.33 -2.67 -11.68
N LYS A 101 -18.32 -3.37 -10.55
CA LYS A 101 -19.42 -3.32 -9.55
C LYS A 101 -19.59 -1.95 -8.90
N GLU A 102 -18.53 -1.15 -8.78
CA GLU A 102 -18.61 0.20 -8.22
C GLU A 102 -19.38 1.17 -9.15
N VAL A 103 -19.48 0.87 -10.44
CA VAL A 103 -20.17 1.72 -11.43
C VAL A 103 -21.69 1.55 -11.33
N ASN A 104 -22.44 2.64 -11.26
CA ASN A 104 -23.90 2.65 -11.20
C ASN A 104 -24.46 3.95 -11.79
N SER A 105 -25.78 4.07 -11.87
CA SER A 105 -26.45 5.23 -12.48
C SER A 105 -26.04 6.58 -11.88
N SER A 106 -25.66 6.62 -10.59
CA SER A 106 -25.23 7.86 -9.93
C SER A 106 -23.81 8.29 -10.28
N ASN A 107 -22.95 7.38 -10.78
CA ASN A 107 -21.53 7.65 -10.95
C ASN A 107 -20.96 7.27 -12.33
N VAL A 108 -21.78 6.72 -13.24
CA VAL A 108 -21.39 6.34 -14.61
C VAL A 108 -20.78 7.51 -15.41
N HIS A 109 -21.15 8.74 -15.09
CA HIS A 109 -20.60 9.95 -15.73
C HIS A 109 -19.19 10.32 -15.23
N PHE A 110 -18.69 9.69 -14.17
CA PHE A 110 -17.31 9.85 -13.67
C PHE A 110 -16.32 8.88 -14.35
N TYR A 111 -16.55 8.58 -15.63
CA TYR A 111 -15.69 7.68 -16.41
C TYR A 111 -14.23 8.09 -16.41
N THR A 112 -13.88 9.38 -16.25
CA THR A 112 -12.49 9.84 -16.16
C THR A 112 -11.73 9.24 -14.98
N LYS A 113 -12.41 9.06 -13.83
CA LYS A 113 -11.82 8.40 -12.64
C LYS A 113 -11.49 6.94 -12.96
N PHE A 114 -12.45 6.20 -13.52
CA PHE A 114 -12.27 4.79 -13.84
C PHE A 114 -11.28 4.57 -15.00
N SER A 115 -11.30 5.44 -16.00
CA SER A 115 -10.38 5.44 -17.13
C SER A 115 -8.92 5.53 -16.68
N SER A 116 -8.62 6.34 -15.65
CA SER A 116 -7.27 6.42 -15.09
C SER A 116 -6.80 5.09 -14.48
N ILE A 117 -7.72 4.34 -13.86
CA ILE A 117 -7.43 3.04 -13.24
C ILE A 117 -7.26 1.97 -14.32
N PHE A 118 -8.20 1.86 -15.27
CA PHE A 118 -8.12 0.88 -16.36
C PHE A 118 -6.90 1.14 -17.26
N SER A 119 -6.59 2.40 -17.56
CA SER A 119 -5.36 2.76 -18.29
C SER A 119 -4.10 2.34 -17.55
N LEU A 120 -4.07 2.44 -16.21
CA LEU A 120 -2.94 1.94 -15.42
C LEU A 120 -2.84 0.41 -15.50
N ILE A 121 -3.96 -0.32 -15.42
CA ILE A 121 -3.98 -1.78 -15.58
C ILE A 121 -3.42 -2.17 -16.95
N GLU A 122 -3.93 -1.57 -18.04
CA GLU A 122 -3.46 -1.84 -19.39
C GLU A 122 -1.96 -1.57 -19.54
N LYS A 123 -1.46 -0.44 -19.01
CA LYS A 123 -0.01 -0.14 -18.99
C LYS A 123 0.78 -1.20 -18.25
N VAL A 124 0.30 -1.64 -17.08
CA VAL A 124 0.97 -2.68 -16.29
C VAL A 124 1.00 -4.01 -17.06
N GLN A 125 -0.05 -4.36 -17.79
CA GLN A 125 -0.10 -5.57 -18.61
C GLN A 125 0.87 -5.49 -19.80
N GLN A 126 0.97 -4.33 -20.47
CA GLN A 126 1.75 -4.14 -21.70
C GLN A 126 3.24 -3.85 -21.49
N ILE A 127 3.67 -3.37 -20.32
CA ILE A 127 5.07 -3.03 -20.07
C ILE A 127 5.82 -4.27 -19.56
N ASP A 128 6.81 -4.70 -20.36
CA ASP A 128 7.74 -5.78 -20.00
C ASP A 128 9.02 -5.27 -19.33
N ASP A 129 9.46 -4.04 -19.67
CA ASP A 129 10.64 -3.43 -19.07
C ASP A 129 10.42 -3.10 -17.59
N ALA A 130 11.23 -3.71 -16.72
CA ALA A 130 11.06 -3.61 -15.27
C ALA A 130 11.23 -2.18 -14.74
N SER A 131 12.20 -1.43 -15.27
CA SER A 131 12.49 -0.06 -14.81
C SER A 131 11.39 0.92 -15.22
N ARG A 132 10.87 0.78 -16.44
CA ARG A 132 9.73 1.56 -16.92
C ARG A 132 8.47 1.21 -16.14
N LEU A 133 8.23 -0.06 -15.85
CA LEU A 133 7.10 -0.49 -15.05
C LEU A 133 7.18 0.08 -13.62
N GLU A 134 8.34 -0.02 -12.97
CA GLU A 134 8.57 0.59 -11.65
C GLU A 134 8.25 2.10 -11.67
N SER A 135 8.72 2.82 -12.69
CA SER A 135 8.49 4.25 -12.84
C SER A 135 6.99 4.58 -12.97
N VAL A 136 6.26 3.78 -13.74
CA VAL A 136 4.80 3.90 -13.87
C VAL A 136 4.12 3.64 -12.54
N LEU A 137 4.50 2.59 -11.81
CA LEU A 137 3.92 2.28 -10.50
C LEU A 137 4.19 3.39 -9.46
N ARG A 138 5.39 3.96 -9.47
CA ARG A 138 5.77 5.05 -8.56
C ARG A 138 5.06 6.37 -8.84
N SER A 139 4.60 6.59 -10.08
CA SER A 139 3.85 7.80 -10.44
C SER A 139 2.49 7.90 -9.73
N ASN A 140 1.92 6.77 -9.28
CA ASN A 140 0.68 6.72 -8.53
C ASN A 140 0.66 5.52 -7.56
N VAL A 141 1.38 5.67 -6.44
CA VAL A 141 1.58 4.62 -5.44
C VAL A 141 0.25 4.04 -4.93
N TYR A 142 -0.74 4.89 -4.62
CA TYR A 142 -2.04 4.45 -4.10
C TYR A 142 -2.80 3.58 -5.10
N SER A 143 -2.92 4.01 -6.36
CA SER A 143 -3.59 3.18 -7.38
C SER A 143 -2.80 1.91 -7.65
N SER A 144 -1.47 1.98 -7.68
CA SER A 144 -0.62 0.80 -7.88
C SER A 144 -0.75 -0.23 -6.77
N LEU A 145 -0.78 0.17 -5.50
CA LEU A 145 -1.02 -0.75 -4.38
C LEU A 145 -2.38 -1.47 -4.46
N ASN A 146 -3.39 -0.83 -5.06
CA ASN A 146 -4.68 -1.46 -5.31
C ASN A 146 -4.66 -2.46 -6.50
N LEU A 147 -3.57 -2.52 -7.27
CA LEU A 147 -3.44 -3.33 -8.49
C LEU A 147 -2.35 -4.42 -8.38
N ILE A 148 -1.96 -4.80 -7.15
CA ILE A 148 -0.87 -5.75 -6.87
C ILE A 148 -0.96 -7.02 -7.73
N ALA A 149 -2.14 -7.63 -7.89
CA ALA A 149 -2.31 -8.87 -8.67
C ALA A 149 -1.79 -8.78 -10.13
N PHE A 150 -1.74 -7.58 -10.72
CA PHE A 150 -1.27 -7.38 -12.09
C PHE A 150 0.25 -7.37 -12.25
N TYR A 151 1.01 -7.14 -11.17
CA TYR A 151 2.46 -7.01 -11.25
C TYR A 151 3.23 -7.74 -10.14
N ILE A 152 2.57 -8.41 -9.20
CA ILE A 152 3.20 -9.02 -8.02
C ILE A 152 4.28 -10.07 -8.35
N ASP A 153 4.20 -10.68 -9.53
CA ASP A 153 5.18 -11.63 -10.06
C ASP A 153 6.17 -11.01 -11.07
N LYS A 154 6.03 -9.71 -11.37
CA LYS A 154 6.94 -8.99 -12.26
C LYS A 154 8.18 -8.52 -11.49
N PRO A 155 9.37 -8.43 -12.13
CA PRO A 155 10.60 -7.98 -11.47
C PRO A 155 10.53 -6.58 -10.86
N ALA A 156 9.61 -5.73 -11.34
CA ALA A 156 9.38 -4.39 -10.82
C ALA A 156 8.70 -4.37 -9.43
N ALA A 157 8.12 -5.49 -8.97
CA ALA A 157 7.33 -5.55 -7.74
C ALA A 157 8.15 -5.19 -6.50
N GLU A 158 9.28 -5.87 -6.26
CA GLU A 158 10.10 -5.61 -5.08
C GLU A 158 10.64 -4.18 -5.05
N PRO A 159 11.28 -3.63 -6.11
CA PRO A 159 11.70 -2.23 -6.13
C PRO A 159 10.56 -1.25 -5.85
N PHE A 160 9.37 -1.48 -6.43
CA PHE A 160 8.20 -0.67 -6.17
C PHE A 160 7.78 -0.70 -4.69
N PHE A 161 7.65 -1.89 -4.08
CA PHE A 161 7.28 -2.00 -2.67
C PHE A 161 8.32 -1.41 -1.72
N MET A 162 9.61 -1.55 -2.04
CA MET A 162 10.69 -0.91 -1.29
C MET A 162 10.60 0.63 -1.38
N SER A 163 10.23 1.17 -2.54
CA SER A 163 9.94 2.61 -2.67
C SER A 163 8.70 3.01 -1.88
N ALA A 164 7.61 2.25 -1.99
CA ALA A 164 6.35 2.51 -1.29
C ALA A 164 6.53 2.44 0.24
N ALA A 165 7.41 1.57 0.74
CA ALA A 165 7.74 1.48 2.16
C ALA A 165 8.37 2.77 2.72
N ARG A 166 9.00 3.56 1.85
CA ARG A 166 9.61 4.85 2.21
C ARG A 166 8.63 6.00 2.08
N THR A 167 7.84 6.02 1.01
CA THR A 167 6.99 7.15 0.66
C THR A 167 5.59 7.07 1.25
N GLU A 168 4.99 5.88 1.25
CA GLU A 168 3.60 5.64 1.68
C GLU A 168 3.48 4.38 2.56
N PRO A 169 4.25 4.28 3.67
CA PRO A 169 4.31 3.09 4.51
C PRO A 169 2.94 2.68 5.08
N ALA A 170 2.11 3.66 5.44
CA ALA A 170 0.78 3.39 6.00
C ALA A 170 -0.16 2.72 4.98
N GLU A 171 -0.10 3.16 3.71
CA GLU A 171 -0.91 2.56 2.66
C GLU A 171 -0.39 1.17 2.32
N LEU A 172 0.93 1.01 2.17
CA LEU A 172 1.55 -0.29 1.90
C LEU A 172 1.17 -1.36 2.93
N LEU A 173 1.18 -1.02 4.22
CA LEU A 173 0.85 -1.99 5.28
C LEU A 173 -0.60 -2.50 5.20
N LYS A 174 -1.55 -1.73 4.64
CA LYS A 174 -2.92 -2.22 4.40
C LYS A 174 -2.96 -3.39 3.41
N HIS A 175 -1.99 -3.45 2.51
CA HIS A 175 -1.85 -4.47 1.47
C HIS A 175 -0.83 -5.55 1.83
N TYR A 176 -0.26 -5.54 3.03
CA TYR A 176 0.85 -6.45 3.38
C TYR A 176 0.47 -7.93 3.28
N GLU A 177 -0.78 -8.28 3.62
CA GLU A 177 -1.29 -9.65 3.49
C GLU A 177 -1.22 -10.17 2.05
N GLU A 178 -1.40 -9.30 1.06
CA GLU A 178 -1.33 -9.65 -0.37
C GLU A 178 0.09 -9.99 -0.84
N ILE A 179 1.11 -9.59 -0.08
CA ILE A 179 2.52 -9.82 -0.42
C ILE A 179 3.22 -10.76 0.57
N ASP A 180 2.60 -11.11 1.70
CA ASP A 180 3.26 -11.80 2.82
C ASP A 180 3.94 -13.12 2.40
N TYR A 181 3.33 -13.84 1.45
CA TYR A 181 3.84 -15.11 0.94
C TYR A 181 5.05 -14.95 -0.02
N LYS A 182 5.37 -13.74 -0.48
CA LYS A 182 6.49 -13.51 -1.39
C LYS A 182 7.82 -13.49 -0.64
N PRO A 183 8.94 -13.95 -1.26
CA PRO A 183 10.26 -13.97 -0.62
C PRO A 183 10.75 -12.60 -0.14
N PHE A 184 10.36 -11.52 -0.83
CA PHE A 184 10.77 -10.16 -0.49
C PHE A 184 9.92 -9.50 0.60
N SER A 185 8.83 -10.13 1.06
CA SER A 185 7.89 -9.53 2.03
C SER A 185 8.58 -9.11 3.33
N SER A 186 9.45 -9.96 3.86
CA SER A 186 10.28 -9.67 5.04
C SER A 186 11.17 -8.46 4.83
N LYS A 187 11.75 -8.29 3.64
CA LYS A 187 12.62 -7.14 3.32
C LYS A 187 11.80 -5.85 3.28
N VAL A 188 10.61 -5.89 2.68
CA VAL A 188 9.66 -4.77 2.67
C VAL A 188 9.25 -4.40 4.10
N LEU A 189 8.87 -5.37 4.92
CA LEU A 189 8.49 -5.13 6.32
C LEU A 189 9.64 -4.52 7.13
N ASN A 190 10.87 -5.04 6.96
CA ASN A 190 12.05 -4.50 7.63
C ASN A 190 12.33 -3.06 7.22
N GLU A 191 12.09 -2.71 5.95
CA GLU A 191 12.23 -1.32 5.49
C GLU A 191 11.16 -0.42 6.11
N VAL A 192 9.91 -0.88 6.22
CA VAL A 192 8.86 -0.13 6.93
C VAL A 192 9.21 0.01 8.42
N ALA A 193 9.79 -1.01 9.05
CA ALA A 193 10.22 -0.94 10.45
C ALA A 193 11.33 0.10 10.65
N ARG A 194 12.26 0.15 9.70
CA ARG A 194 13.36 1.10 9.68
C ARG A 194 12.89 2.52 9.43
N VAL A 195 11.93 2.75 8.53
CA VAL A 195 11.55 4.11 8.12
C VAL A 195 10.38 4.65 8.94
N ALA A 196 9.40 3.81 9.25
CA ALA A 196 8.12 4.20 9.79
C ALA A 196 7.64 3.27 10.94
N PRO A 197 8.41 3.13 12.04
CA PRO A 197 8.05 2.26 13.17
C PRO A 197 6.70 2.63 13.82
N MET A 198 6.31 3.90 13.77
CA MET A 198 4.98 4.33 14.23
C MET A 198 3.82 3.78 13.39
N LYS A 199 4.07 3.34 12.15
CA LYS A 199 3.06 2.67 11.33
C LYS A 199 3.01 1.18 11.64
N ILE A 200 4.15 0.53 11.92
CA ILE A 200 4.14 -0.88 12.35
C ILE A 200 3.38 -1.06 13.66
N LYS A 201 3.59 -0.17 14.66
CA LYS A 201 2.97 -0.34 15.98
C LYS A 201 1.44 -0.43 15.91
N THR A 202 0.79 0.18 14.91
CA THR A 202 -0.67 0.14 14.76
C THR A 202 -1.17 -1.26 14.42
N TYR A 203 -0.31 -2.18 14.01
CA TYR A 203 -0.65 -3.58 13.71
C TYR A 203 -0.25 -4.54 14.83
N LEU A 204 0.55 -4.12 15.81
CA LEU A 204 1.04 -5.04 16.86
C LEU A 204 0.00 -5.38 17.94
N HIS A 205 -1.12 -4.65 18.00
CA HIS A 205 -2.18 -4.92 18.98
C HIS A 205 -3.07 -6.13 18.62
N SER A 206 -3.03 -6.60 17.36
CA SER A 206 -3.81 -7.75 16.87
C SER A 206 -2.88 -8.79 16.24
N TRP A 207 -3.31 -10.05 16.22
CA TRP A 207 -2.50 -11.17 15.69
C TRP A 207 -2.64 -11.32 14.17
N ASN A 208 -2.25 -10.28 13.43
CA ASN A 208 -2.24 -10.24 11.96
C ASN A 208 -0.87 -10.63 11.37
N ALA A 209 -0.78 -10.71 10.04
CA ALA A 209 0.46 -11.07 9.33
C ALA A 209 1.65 -10.16 9.70
N ILE A 210 1.44 -8.84 9.81
CA ILE A 210 2.49 -7.88 10.16
C ILE A 210 3.04 -8.18 11.57
N HIS A 211 2.17 -8.40 12.56
CA HIS A 211 2.58 -8.76 13.90
C HIS A 211 3.37 -10.08 13.91
N GLN A 212 2.83 -11.14 13.28
CA GLN A 212 3.48 -12.45 13.21
C GLN A 212 4.89 -12.33 12.63
N ARG A 213 5.05 -11.63 11.50
CA ARG A 213 6.35 -11.41 10.84
C ARG A 213 7.29 -10.53 11.63
N THR A 214 6.78 -9.50 12.30
CA THR A 214 7.58 -8.63 13.17
C THR A 214 8.16 -9.42 14.35
N LYS A 215 7.33 -10.26 14.99
CA LYS A 215 7.75 -11.08 16.15
C LYS A 215 8.85 -12.09 15.82
N VAL A 216 8.79 -12.70 14.63
CA VAL A 216 9.75 -13.75 14.22
C VAL A 216 10.92 -13.22 13.40
N SER A 217 11.02 -11.90 13.23
CA SER A 217 12.09 -11.31 12.43
C SER A 217 13.45 -11.58 13.07
N THR A 218 14.47 -11.70 12.24
CA THR A 218 15.89 -11.74 12.68
C THR A 218 16.58 -10.40 12.39
N ASN A 219 15.89 -9.46 11.77
CA ASN A 219 16.42 -8.14 11.50
C ASN A 219 16.49 -7.33 12.80
N ARG A 220 17.68 -6.83 13.14
CA ARG A 220 17.93 -6.10 14.39
C ARG A 220 17.00 -4.89 14.59
N ILE A 221 16.70 -4.14 13.54
CA ILE A 221 15.82 -2.96 13.63
C ILE A 221 14.38 -3.38 13.89
N THR A 222 13.88 -4.34 13.13
CA THR A 222 12.53 -4.90 13.33
C THR A 222 12.37 -5.52 14.71
N ASN A 223 13.41 -6.19 15.21
CA ASN A 223 13.44 -6.73 16.57
C ASN A 223 13.42 -5.62 17.62
N GLN A 224 14.18 -4.54 17.42
CA GLN A 224 14.14 -3.38 18.32
C GLN A 224 12.73 -2.75 18.39
N VAL A 225 12.02 -2.68 17.25
CA VAL A 225 10.61 -2.25 17.21
C VAL A 225 9.73 -3.20 18.02
N TYR A 226 9.93 -4.51 17.89
CA TYR A 226 9.16 -5.49 18.66
C TYR A 226 9.48 -5.44 20.17
N GLU A 227 10.73 -5.22 20.56
CA GLU A 227 11.14 -5.05 21.96
C GLU A 227 10.45 -3.85 22.61
N ILE A 228 10.37 -2.71 21.92
CA ILE A 228 9.62 -1.52 22.38
C ILE A 228 8.16 -1.88 22.63
N PHE A 229 7.55 -2.66 21.73
CA PHE A 229 6.18 -3.14 21.90
C PHE A 229 6.03 -4.09 23.09
N GLN A 230 6.96 -5.03 23.29
CA GLN A 230 6.89 -5.98 24.41
C GLN A 230 7.01 -5.30 25.76
N ASP A 231 7.86 -4.27 25.87
CA ASP A 231 8.10 -3.55 27.12
C ASP A 231 7.01 -2.52 27.43
N LYS A 232 6.60 -1.70 26.43
CA LYS A 232 5.72 -0.54 26.66
C LYS A 232 4.36 -0.61 25.97
N GLY A 233 4.10 -1.64 25.18
CA GLY A 233 2.85 -1.79 24.42
C GLY A 233 2.73 -0.84 23.22
N SER A 234 1.61 -0.92 22.50
CA SER A 234 1.36 -0.14 21.27
C SER A 234 1.04 1.34 21.52
N SER A 235 0.62 1.70 22.74
CA SER A 235 0.25 3.06 23.12
C SER A 235 1.46 3.99 23.28
N THR A 236 2.67 3.45 23.54
CA THR A 236 3.88 4.25 23.68
C THR A 236 4.21 5.05 22.42
N ARG A 237 4.82 6.22 22.61
CA ARG A 237 5.39 7.04 21.54
C ARG A 237 6.91 6.83 21.37
N ALA A 238 7.51 5.95 22.18
CA ALA A 238 8.93 5.63 22.12
C ALA A 238 9.39 5.13 20.73
N PHE A 239 8.49 4.54 19.94
CA PHE A 239 8.77 4.13 18.55
C PHE A 239 9.30 5.27 17.66
N VAL A 240 8.93 6.53 17.91
CA VAL A 240 9.45 7.68 17.15
C VAL A 240 10.95 7.86 17.39
N LEU A 241 11.45 7.46 18.55
CA LEU A 241 12.84 7.61 18.98
C LEU A 241 13.67 6.36 18.65
N LEU A 242 13.25 5.57 17.66
CA LEU A 242 13.90 4.31 17.29
C LEU A 242 15.39 4.49 16.97
N ASN A 243 15.80 5.59 16.36
CA ASN A 243 17.21 5.87 16.06
C ASN A 243 18.10 5.76 17.30
N ASP A 244 17.77 6.51 18.33
CA ASP A 244 18.62 6.63 19.51
C ASP A 244 18.49 5.41 20.43
N ILE A 245 17.34 4.72 20.40
CA ILE A 245 17.18 3.39 21.03
C ILE A 245 18.10 2.37 20.33
N PHE A 246 18.02 2.29 19.00
CA PHE A 246 18.79 1.33 18.21
C PHE A 246 20.31 1.54 18.36
N ASN A 247 20.75 2.80 18.46
CA ASN A 247 22.14 3.18 18.65
C ASN A 247 22.60 3.09 20.12
N GLY A 248 21.73 2.73 21.06
CA GLY A 248 22.05 2.61 22.49
C GLY A 248 22.30 3.95 23.19
N THR A 249 21.89 5.06 22.58
CA THR A 249 21.95 6.41 23.18
C THR A 249 20.78 6.64 24.14
N LEU A 250 19.65 5.95 23.91
CA LEU A 250 18.50 5.91 24.81
C LEU A 250 18.13 4.46 25.15
N THR A 251 17.71 4.25 26.39
CA THR A 251 16.93 3.06 26.76
C THR A 251 15.46 3.21 26.34
N ILE A 252 14.74 2.09 26.27
CA ILE A 252 13.29 2.09 25.97
C ILE A 252 12.51 2.88 27.05
N ASP A 253 12.93 2.77 28.32
CA ASP A 253 12.34 3.51 29.44
C ASP A 253 12.54 5.02 29.31
N GLU A 254 13.76 5.47 29.03
CA GLU A 254 14.05 6.89 28.82
C GLU A 254 13.27 7.43 27.62
N ALA A 255 13.25 6.70 26.51
CA ALA A 255 12.49 7.08 25.33
C ALA A 255 10.98 7.16 25.62
N HIS A 256 10.43 6.24 26.40
CA HIS A 256 9.02 6.28 26.82
C HIS A 256 8.72 7.51 27.66
N ASN A 257 9.60 7.86 28.59
CA ASN A 257 9.44 9.02 29.46
C ASN A 257 9.56 10.35 28.68
N ILE A 258 10.55 10.48 27.80
CA ILE A 258 10.71 11.64 26.90
C ILE A 258 9.48 11.79 26.02
N ALA A 259 9.01 10.69 25.44
CA ALA A 259 7.88 10.67 24.53
C ALA A 259 6.52 10.77 25.26
N ARG A 260 6.47 10.92 26.58
CA ARG A 260 5.21 11.04 27.34
C ARG A 260 4.56 12.41 27.19
N PHE A 261 5.35 13.49 27.07
CA PHE A 261 4.85 14.85 26.95
C PHE A 261 5.20 15.46 25.58
N ASP A 262 4.31 16.29 25.05
CA ASP A 262 4.51 16.92 23.73
C ASP A 262 5.72 17.85 23.70
N SER A 263 5.93 18.64 24.76
CA SER A 263 7.05 19.58 24.86
C SER A 263 8.40 18.87 24.87
N THR A 264 8.56 17.85 25.71
CA THR A 264 9.81 17.09 25.83
C THR A 264 10.10 16.29 24.57
N LEU A 265 9.07 15.70 23.96
CA LEU A 265 9.21 14.99 22.69
C LEU A 265 9.62 15.96 21.58
N PHE A 266 8.98 17.12 21.47
CA PHE A 266 9.27 18.09 20.41
C PHE A 266 10.71 18.62 20.49
N GLU A 267 11.14 19.05 21.68
CA GLU A 267 12.52 19.50 21.92
C GLU A 267 13.53 18.40 21.55
N TYR A 268 13.24 17.14 21.91
CA TYR A 268 14.10 16.01 21.57
C TYR A 268 14.16 15.71 20.07
N LEU A 269 13.01 15.74 19.38
CA LEU A 269 12.94 15.43 17.95
C LEU A 269 13.70 16.46 17.11
N ILE A 270 13.63 17.75 17.45
CA ILE A 270 14.42 18.81 16.80
C ILE A 270 15.91 18.53 16.97
N SER A 271 16.35 18.25 18.19
CA SER A 271 17.76 17.94 18.48
C SER A 271 18.24 16.68 17.75
N MET A 272 17.42 15.63 17.71
CA MET A 272 17.75 14.39 17.01
C MET A 272 17.84 14.62 15.49
N ARG A 273 16.91 15.37 14.89
CA ARG A 273 16.92 15.69 13.45
C ARG A 273 18.09 16.61 13.06
N GLY A 274 18.49 17.52 13.94
CA GLY A 274 19.64 18.40 13.72
C GLY A 274 21.00 17.71 13.84
N ARG A 275 21.09 16.56 14.53
CA ARG A 275 22.34 15.80 14.69
C ARG A 275 22.67 14.90 13.50
N ASP A 276 21.66 14.23 12.94
CA ASP A 276 21.83 13.18 11.95
C ASP A 276 21.08 13.46 10.65
N ASN A 277 21.79 13.41 9.52
CA ASN A 277 21.16 13.54 8.20
C ASN A 277 20.28 12.33 7.82
N THR A 278 20.52 11.16 8.42
CA THR A 278 19.78 9.93 8.14
C THR A 278 19.40 9.26 9.45
N LEU A 279 18.10 9.10 9.70
CA LEU A 279 17.57 8.54 10.92
C LEU A 279 16.88 7.20 10.69
N ASN A 280 17.02 6.27 11.63
CA ASN A 280 16.01 5.22 11.76
C ASN A 280 14.72 5.84 12.32
N GLY A 281 13.60 5.56 11.66
CA GLY A 281 12.31 6.15 11.96
C GLY A 281 12.09 7.51 11.32
N GLU A 282 12.89 7.92 10.32
CA GLU A 282 12.81 9.23 9.67
C GLU A 282 11.38 9.67 9.34
N HIS A 283 10.58 8.82 8.67
CA HIS A 283 9.19 9.16 8.36
C HIS A 283 8.33 9.35 9.62
N SER A 284 8.56 8.56 10.67
CA SER A 284 7.86 8.73 11.95
C SER A 284 8.28 10.00 12.68
N VAL A 285 9.54 10.38 12.60
CA VAL A 285 10.10 11.62 13.16
C VAL A 285 9.51 12.83 12.44
N ASP A 286 9.56 12.84 11.12
CA ASP A 286 9.06 13.96 10.30
C ASP A 286 7.55 14.14 10.46
N GLU A 287 6.76 13.05 10.52
CA GLU A 287 5.32 13.15 10.83
C GLU A 287 5.05 13.68 12.23
N ALA A 288 5.82 13.23 13.23
CA ALA A 288 5.67 13.68 14.60
C ALA A 288 6.03 15.17 14.73
N LEU A 289 7.15 15.61 14.13
CA LEU A 289 7.55 17.01 14.07
C LEU A 289 6.49 17.85 13.38
N LYS A 290 6.02 17.45 12.19
CA LYS A 290 4.94 18.15 11.47
C LYS A 290 3.69 18.33 12.33
N TYR A 291 3.28 17.29 13.05
CA TYR A 291 2.12 17.35 13.94
C TYR A 291 2.34 18.33 15.10
N GLN A 292 3.52 18.34 15.74
CA GLN A 292 3.82 19.28 16.82
C GLN A 292 3.96 20.73 16.30
N CYS A 293 4.63 20.93 15.16
CA CYS A 293 4.74 22.25 14.52
C CYS A 293 3.34 22.84 14.22
N LEU A 294 2.40 22.03 13.71
CA LEU A 294 1.03 22.48 13.47
C LEU A 294 0.32 22.94 14.75
N LYS A 295 0.59 22.31 15.91
CA LYS A 295 0.06 22.79 17.19
C LYS A 295 0.63 24.16 17.56
N HIS A 296 1.93 24.34 17.41
CA HIS A 296 2.58 25.64 17.66
C HIS A 296 2.05 26.75 16.74
N VAL A 297 1.91 26.46 15.44
CA VAL A 297 1.36 27.42 14.47
C VAL A 297 -0.08 27.82 14.83
N ARG A 298 -0.92 26.89 15.28
CA ARG A 298 -2.29 27.22 15.73
C ARG A 298 -2.27 28.19 16.91
N VAL A 299 -1.45 27.91 17.93
CA VAL A 299 -1.30 28.81 19.10
C VAL A 299 -0.84 30.21 18.66
N ILE A 300 0.14 30.29 17.76
CA ILE A 300 0.64 31.56 17.21
C ILE A 300 -0.45 32.32 16.43
N ASN A 301 -1.29 31.60 15.69
CA ASN A 301 -2.39 32.19 14.93
C ASN A 301 -3.55 32.63 15.83
N ASP A 302 -3.83 31.87 16.89
CA ASP A 302 -4.87 32.23 17.86
C ASP A 302 -4.50 33.52 18.61
N LEU A 303 -3.19 33.77 18.81
CA LEU A 303 -2.64 34.96 19.45
C LEU A 303 -2.34 36.10 18.43
N HIS A 304 -3.08 36.20 17.32
CA HIS A 304 -2.82 37.21 16.26
C HIS A 304 -3.04 38.67 16.70
N GLU A 305 -3.87 38.90 17.71
CA GLU A 305 -4.12 40.24 18.30
C GLU A 305 -3.10 40.59 19.41
N GLU A 306 -2.25 39.65 19.81
CA GLU A 306 -1.27 39.83 20.88
C GLU A 306 0.08 40.34 20.33
N SER A 307 0.91 40.92 21.22
CA SER A 307 2.27 41.32 20.86
C SER A 307 3.13 40.12 20.42
N ASP A 308 4.12 40.36 19.54
CA ASP A 308 5.03 39.33 19.06
C ASP A 308 5.73 38.55 20.18
N ALA A 309 6.08 39.21 21.29
CA ALA A 309 6.70 38.58 22.45
C ALA A 309 5.79 37.56 23.16
N VAL A 310 4.48 37.76 23.09
CA VAL A 310 3.48 36.82 23.62
C VAL A 310 3.20 35.75 22.56
N ARG A 311 2.95 36.19 21.33
CA ARG A 311 2.57 35.36 20.19
C ARG A 311 3.62 34.28 19.87
N PHE A 312 4.90 34.63 19.82
CA PHE A 312 5.99 33.72 19.47
C PHE A 312 6.70 33.08 20.67
N ARG A 313 6.17 33.26 21.89
CA ARG A 313 6.81 32.76 23.12
C ARG A 313 7.10 31.26 23.08
N SER A 314 6.24 30.47 22.45
CA SER A 314 6.43 29.02 22.34
C SER A 314 7.66 28.62 21.53
N LEU A 315 8.17 29.51 20.68
CA LEU A 315 9.37 29.29 19.86
C LEU A 315 10.63 29.88 20.50
N GLY A 316 10.52 30.71 21.53
CA GLY A 316 11.65 31.45 22.12
C GLY A 316 12.75 30.59 22.76
N LYS A 317 12.54 29.28 22.88
CA LYS A 317 13.55 28.31 23.35
C LYS A 317 14.43 27.77 22.23
N PHE A 318 14.01 27.91 20.98
CA PHE A 318 14.69 27.36 19.82
C PHE A 318 15.51 28.44 19.13
N ASN A 319 16.68 28.07 18.62
CA ASN A 319 17.47 28.93 17.77
C ASN A 319 16.95 28.90 16.32
N ALA A 320 17.43 29.81 15.47
CA ALA A 320 16.98 29.90 14.09
C ALA A 320 17.18 28.58 13.31
N SER A 321 18.29 27.88 13.50
CA SER A 321 18.55 26.60 12.82
C SER A 321 17.52 25.54 13.22
N GLU A 322 17.17 25.47 14.50
CA GLU A 322 16.16 24.54 15.04
C GLU A 322 14.75 24.83 14.55
N ILE A 323 14.43 26.10 14.26
CA ILE A 323 13.13 26.51 13.70
C ILE A 323 13.04 26.17 12.20
N TYR A 324 14.16 26.17 11.47
CA TYR A 324 14.22 25.91 10.02
C TYR A 324 14.65 24.49 9.63
N THR A 325 14.77 23.56 10.60
CA THR A 325 15.08 22.13 10.36
C THR A 325 13.84 21.37 9.91
#